data_AF-A0AA36F853-F1
#
_entry.id   AF-A0AA36F853-F1
#
_cell.length_a   1.000
_cell.length_b   1.000
_cell.length_c   1.000
_cell.angle_alpha   90.00
_cell.angle_beta   90.00
_cell.angle_gamma   90.00
#
_symmetry.space_group_name_H-M   'P 1'
#
loop_
_entity.id
_entity.type
_entity.pdbx_description
1 polymer ?
#
loop_
_entity_poly.entity_id
_entity_poly.type
_entity_poly.pdbx_seq_one_letter_code
_entity_poly.pdbx_strand_id
1 'polypeptide(L)'
;MRCESSKSLKSSSPNVMDKPKSHRIKIVVWNDLNPEQSETLMKAPTLKKVKDILAEIFKLTNYATVYKEKILLNLYTYSIQFAKEEKFKSEQLSAYFSIVKRVHEVCTESPFGNLDDTFNFFKDILLHHSVSRPPYSSELFSISEVRKISYHMINTYFRHFKLYKYAFTPQVQLDLALNYIGESESMTSQEIQVDSLKEKKVKSETETALSVAESIDEKEMALISEKGMLSTP
;
A
#
# COMPACT_ATOMS: atom_id res chain seq x y z
N MET A 1 14.86 22.17 -57.39
CA MET A 1 15.64 21.34 -56.44
C MET A 1 15.03 21.53 -55.06
N ARG A 2 14.64 20.42 -54.42
CA ARG A 2 13.84 20.36 -53.19
C ARG A 2 14.64 20.83 -51.97
N CYS A 3 13.99 21.60 -51.10
CA CYS A 3 14.44 21.90 -49.76
C CYS A 3 14.46 20.62 -48.92
N GLU A 4 15.60 20.28 -48.32
CA GLU A 4 15.69 19.24 -47.29
C GLU A 4 15.44 19.87 -45.92
N SER A 5 14.31 19.50 -45.32
CA SER A 5 13.90 19.93 -43.98
C SER A 5 14.79 19.32 -42.91
N SER A 6 15.39 20.19 -42.10
CA SER A 6 16.03 19.86 -40.84
C SER A 6 15.02 19.23 -39.87
N LYS A 7 15.24 17.95 -39.52
CA LYS A 7 14.52 17.29 -38.43
C LYS A 7 15.01 17.84 -37.10
N SER A 8 14.19 18.69 -36.48
CA SER A 8 14.34 19.10 -35.09
C SER A 8 14.13 17.91 -34.16
N LEU A 9 15.21 17.49 -33.50
CA LEU A 9 15.19 16.55 -32.38
C LEU A 9 14.46 17.21 -31.21
N LYS A 10 13.23 16.77 -30.93
CA LYS A 10 12.50 17.18 -29.73
C LYS A 10 13.25 16.64 -28.51
N SER A 11 13.83 17.54 -27.74
CA SER A 11 14.38 17.31 -26.41
C SER A 11 13.30 16.69 -25.52
N SER A 12 13.58 15.48 -25.02
CA SER A 12 12.80 14.82 -23.98
C SER A 12 12.83 15.64 -22.70
N SER A 13 11.68 16.16 -22.29
CA SER A 13 11.51 16.86 -21.02
C SER A 13 11.88 15.94 -19.85
N PRO A 14 12.51 16.47 -18.78
CA PRO A 14 12.83 15.69 -17.61
C PRO A 14 11.55 15.29 -16.88
N ASN A 15 11.56 14.08 -16.34
CA ASN A 15 10.48 13.44 -15.60
C ASN A 15 10.13 14.27 -14.36
N VAL A 16 9.15 15.17 -14.47
CA VAL A 16 8.64 15.96 -13.34
C VAL A 16 7.82 15.00 -12.47
N MET A 17 8.40 14.61 -11.34
CA MET A 17 7.69 13.82 -10.34
C MET A 17 6.60 14.69 -9.73
N ASP A 18 5.34 14.34 -9.97
CA ASP A 18 4.20 15.03 -9.37
C ASP A 18 4.29 14.95 -7.85
N LYS A 19 4.21 16.11 -7.19
CA LYS A 19 4.16 16.19 -5.72
C LYS A 19 2.79 15.67 -5.24
N PRO A 20 2.73 14.97 -4.09
CA PRO A 20 1.46 14.49 -3.55
C PRO A 20 0.50 15.66 -3.32
N LYS A 21 -0.73 15.54 -3.81
CA LYS A 21 -1.76 16.58 -3.71
C LYS A 21 -2.30 16.64 -2.28
N SER A 22 -2.72 17.83 -1.87
CA SER A 22 -3.48 17.99 -0.63
C SER A 22 -4.88 17.40 -0.83
N HIS A 23 -5.15 16.26 -0.18
CA HIS A 23 -6.42 15.57 -0.26
C HIS A 23 -7.46 16.25 0.65
N ARG A 24 -8.16 17.26 0.14
CA ARG A 24 -9.35 17.80 0.82
C ARG A 24 -10.47 16.78 0.75
N ILE A 25 -10.91 16.31 1.92
CA ILE A 25 -12.00 15.35 2.04
C ILE A 25 -13.29 16.05 1.64
N LYS A 26 -13.97 15.50 0.64
CA LYS A 26 -15.30 15.92 0.19
C LYS A 26 -16.27 14.78 0.44
N ILE A 27 -17.55 15.09 0.57
CA ILE A 27 -18.61 14.08 0.58
C ILE A 27 -18.66 13.45 -0.82
N VAL A 28 -18.62 12.12 -0.90
CA VAL A 28 -18.39 11.40 -2.18
C VAL A 28 -19.61 10.57 -2.63
N VAL A 29 -20.81 10.89 -2.13
CA VAL A 29 -22.05 10.23 -2.56
C VAL A 29 -22.35 10.61 -4.01
N TRP A 30 -22.68 9.61 -4.84
CA TRP A 30 -23.03 9.78 -6.27
C TRP A 30 -21.91 10.35 -7.15
N ASN A 31 -20.68 10.37 -6.67
CA ASN A 31 -19.57 10.99 -7.37
C ASN A 31 -19.02 10.13 -8.52
N ASP A 32 -18.95 8.80 -8.32
CA ASP A 32 -18.40 7.87 -9.32
C ASP A 32 -19.44 6.89 -9.88
N LEU A 33 -20.54 6.67 -9.16
CA LEU A 33 -21.66 5.81 -9.58
C LEU A 33 -22.96 6.60 -9.45
N ASN A 34 -23.76 6.63 -10.53
CA ASN A 34 -25.08 7.23 -10.52
C ASN A 34 -26.10 6.37 -9.76
N PRO A 35 -27.24 6.93 -9.30
CA PRO A 35 -28.31 6.16 -8.66
C PRO A 35 -28.76 4.95 -9.46
N GLU A 36 -29.03 5.13 -10.75
CA GLU A 36 -29.46 4.04 -11.65
C GLU A 36 -28.39 2.95 -11.80
N GLN A 37 -27.13 3.35 -11.90
CA GLN A 37 -25.99 2.42 -12.01
C GLN A 37 -25.83 1.61 -10.72
N SER A 38 -25.93 2.27 -9.57
CA SER A 38 -25.83 1.62 -8.25
C SER A 38 -26.95 0.59 -8.05
N GLU A 39 -28.18 0.92 -8.44
CA GLU A 39 -29.31 0.02 -8.32
C GLU A 39 -29.18 -1.17 -9.28
N THR A 40 -28.69 -0.93 -10.50
CA THR A 40 -28.39 -1.99 -11.48
C THR A 40 -27.32 -2.95 -10.95
N LEU A 41 -26.26 -2.42 -10.33
CA LEU A 41 -25.19 -3.22 -9.72
C LEU A 41 -25.69 -4.06 -8.53
N MET A 42 -26.60 -3.51 -7.72
CA MET A 42 -27.24 -4.25 -6.62
C MET A 42 -28.10 -5.40 -7.12
N LYS A 43 -28.92 -5.15 -8.15
CA LYS A 43 -29.83 -6.14 -8.75
C LYS A 43 -29.13 -7.24 -9.56
N ALA A 44 -27.87 -7.03 -9.96
CA ALA A 44 -27.13 -8.00 -10.75
C ALA A 44 -26.99 -9.35 -9.99
N PRO A 45 -27.42 -10.50 -10.56
CA PRO A 45 -27.46 -11.76 -9.82
C PRO A 45 -26.10 -12.45 -9.66
N THR A 46 -25.14 -12.17 -10.54
CA THR A 46 -23.87 -12.89 -10.61
C THR A 46 -22.70 -11.92 -10.64
N LEU A 47 -21.59 -12.30 -10.01
CA LEU A 47 -20.36 -11.51 -9.98
C LEU A 47 -19.81 -11.20 -11.39
N LYS A 48 -20.02 -12.12 -12.35
CA LYS A 48 -19.66 -11.89 -13.76
C LYS A 48 -20.42 -10.70 -14.36
N LYS A 49 -21.74 -10.63 -14.16
CA LYS A 49 -22.55 -9.49 -14.63
C LYS A 49 -22.13 -8.18 -13.97
N VAL A 50 -21.84 -8.20 -12.66
CA VAL A 50 -21.31 -7.02 -11.95
C VAL A 50 -20.02 -6.54 -12.62
N LYS A 51 -19.11 -7.47 -12.92
CA LYS A 51 -17.86 -7.18 -13.62
C LYS A 51 -18.10 -6.58 -15.01
N ASP A 52 -19.02 -7.14 -15.80
CA ASP A 52 -19.34 -6.65 -17.14
C ASP A 52 -19.91 -5.23 -17.11
N ILE A 53 -20.87 -4.97 -16.21
CA ILE A 53 -21.45 -3.63 -16.01
C ILE A 53 -20.37 -2.62 -15.59
N LEU A 54 -19.48 -2.99 -14.67
CA LEU A 54 -18.38 -2.11 -14.24
C LEU A 54 -17.39 -1.84 -15.37
N ALA A 55 -17.11 -2.84 -16.22
CA ALA A 55 -16.23 -2.67 -17.37
C ALA A 55 -16.81 -1.66 -18.37
N GLU A 56 -18.12 -1.68 -18.60
CA GLU A 56 -18.83 -0.72 -19.43
C GLU A 56 -18.82 0.69 -18.83
N ILE A 57 -19.16 0.82 -17.54
CA ILE A 57 -19.21 2.11 -16.83
C ILE A 57 -17.85 2.82 -16.85
N PHE A 58 -16.78 2.10 -16.52
CA PHE A 58 -15.43 2.67 -16.42
C PHE A 58 -14.63 2.58 -17.72
N LYS A 59 -15.24 2.10 -18.82
CA LYS A 59 -14.60 1.91 -20.13
C LYS A 59 -13.31 1.10 -20.05
N LEU A 60 -13.29 0.09 -19.20
CA LEU A 60 -12.15 -0.83 -19.00
C LEU A 60 -12.28 -1.99 -19.99
N THR A 61 -12.31 -1.72 -21.28
CA THR A 61 -12.59 -2.75 -22.30
C THR A 61 -11.39 -3.64 -22.63
N ASN A 62 -10.18 -3.26 -22.21
CA ASN A 62 -8.94 -3.96 -22.54
C ASN A 62 -8.42 -4.81 -21.38
N TYR A 63 -9.26 -5.17 -20.40
CA TYR A 63 -8.84 -6.00 -19.25
C TYR A 63 -8.29 -7.39 -19.63
N ALA A 64 -8.52 -7.86 -20.86
CA ALA A 64 -7.94 -9.10 -21.36
C ALA A 64 -6.46 -8.95 -21.74
N THR A 65 -6.03 -7.76 -22.19
CA THR A 65 -4.68 -7.48 -22.67
C THR A 65 -3.86 -6.67 -21.67
N VAL A 66 -4.49 -5.75 -20.95
CA VAL A 66 -3.86 -4.87 -19.97
C VAL A 66 -4.11 -5.38 -18.55
N TYR A 67 -3.06 -5.93 -17.93
CA TYR A 67 -3.15 -6.45 -16.56
C TYR A 67 -3.57 -5.40 -15.53
N LYS A 68 -3.20 -4.12 -15.72
CA LYS A 68 -3.59 -3.03 -14.81
C LYS A 68 -5.11 -2.85 -14.77
N GLU A 69 -5.77 -2.84 -15.93
CA GLU A 69 -7.23 -2.75 -16.03
C GLU A 69 -7.91 -3.97 -15.38
N LYS A 70 -7.32 -5.17 -15.56
CA LYS A 70 -7.82 -6.40 -14.92
C LYS A 70 -7.77 -6.33 -13.39
N ILE A 71 -6.65 -5.84 -12.83
CA ILE A 71 -6.48 -5.69 -11.38
C ILE A 71 -7.48 -4.66 -10.84
N LEU A 72 -7.63 -3.53 -11.52
CA LEU A 72 -8.57 -2.47 -11.16
C LEU A 72 -10.02 -2.97 -11.19
N LEU A 73 -10.40 -3.66 -12.27
CA LEU A 73 -11.74 -4.22 -12.44
C LEU A 73 -12.05 -5.28 -11.38
N ASN A 74 -11.07 -6.11 -11.01
CA ASN A 74 -11.20 -7.05 -9.90
C ASN A 74 -11.44 -6.31 -8.57
N LEU A 75 -10.65 -5.28 -8.26
CA LEU A 75 -10.82 -4.46 -7.04
C LEU A 75 -12.25 -3.90 -6.96
N TYR A 76 -12.74 -3.33 -8.05
CA TYR A 76 -14.10 -2.79 -8.13
C TYR A 76 -15.17 -3.86 -7.95
N THR A 77 -15.02 -4.99 -8.65
CA THR A 77 -15.97 -6.10 -8.61
C THR A 77 -16.12 -6.67 -7.20
N TYR A 78 -15.00 -6.91 -6.50
CA TYR A 78 -15.03 -7.44 -5.13
C TYR A 78 -15.50 -6.40 -4.10
N SER A 79 -15.29 -5.11 -4.36
CA SER A 79 -15.84 -4.05 -3.51
C SER A 79 -17.38 -4.05 -3.55
N ILE A 80 -17.97 -4.17 -4.74
CA ILE A 80 -19.43 -4.28 -4.89
C ILE A 80 -19.95 -5.58 -4.26
N GLN A 81 -19.22 -6.69 -4.42
CA GLN A 81 -19.59 -7.96 -3.80
C GLN A 81 -19.69 -7.86 -2.27
N PHE A 82 -18.68 -7.26 -1.62
CA PHE A 82 -18.70 -7.03 -0.17
C PHE A 82 -19.91 -6.17 0.25
N ALA A 83 -20.16 -5.07 -0.46
CA ALA A 83 -21.29 -4.19 -0.14
C ALA A 83 -22.65 -4.89 -0.28
N LYS A 84 -22.78 -5.85 -1.22
CA LYS A 84 -23.97 -6.68 -1.36
C LYS A 84 -24.13 -7.69 -0.24
N GLU A 85 -23.04 -8.32 0.20
CA GLU A 85 -23.03 -9.25 1.34
C GLU A 85 -23.46 -8.54 2.64
N GLU A 86 -23.03 -7.29 2.81
CA GLU A 86 -23.41 -6.43 3.94
C GLU A 86 -24.74 -5.71 3.77
N LYS A 87 -25.46 -5.94 2.65
CA LYS A 87 -26.79 -5.39 2.35
C LYS A 87 -26.86 -3.85 2.41
N PHE A 88 -25.84 -3.18 1.89
CA PHE A 88 -25.82 -1.71 1.82
C PHE A 88 -26.94 -1.16 0.92
N LYS A 89 -27.41 0.05 1.25
CA LYS A 89 -28.31 0.83 0.40
C LYS A 89 -27.57 1.37 -0.83
N SER A 90 -28.31 1.86 -1.83
CA SER A 90 -27.74 2.42 -3.06
C SER A 90 -26.79 3.59 -2.79
N GLU A 91 -27.17 4.49 -1.87
CA GLU A 91 -26.33 5.63 -1.44
C GLU A 91 -25.03 5.16 -0.80
N GLN A 92 -25.13 4.19 0.11
CA GLN A 92 -24.00 3.61 0.83
C GLN A 92 -23.06 2.86 -0.12
N LEU A 93 -23.61 2.12 -1.09
CA LEU A 93 -22.83 1.45 -2.13
C LEU A 93 -22.01 2.45 -2.96
N SER A 94 -22.66 3.52 -3.42
CA SER A 94 -22.01 4.57 -4.21
C SER A 94 -20.89 5.22 -3.40
N ALA A 95 -21.17 5.63 -2.15
CA ALA A 95 -20.19 6.23 -1.27
C ALA A 95 -19.01 5.29 -0.97
N TYR A 96 -19.29 4.03 -0.63
CA TYR A 96 -18.25 3.03 -0.34
C TYR A 96 -17.36 2.78 -1.55
N PHE A 97 -17.95 2.59 -2.73
CA PHE A 97 -17.21 2.41 -3.96
C PHE A 97 -16.27 3.59 -4.24
N SER A 98 -16.79 4.81 -4.09
CA SER A 98 -16.03 6.03 -4.24
C SER A 98 -14.89 6.16 -3.23
N ILE A 99 -15.10 5.74 -1.98
CA ILE A 99 -14.03 5.69 -0.96
C ILE A 99 -12.91 4.76 -1.43
N VAL A 100 -13.23 3.53 -1.84
CA VAL A 100 -12.22 2.55 -2.32
C VAL A 100 -11.43 3.12 -3.51
N LYS A 101 -12.14 3.72 -4.48
CA LYS A 101 -11.51 4.32 -5.65
C LYS A 101 -10.55 5.45 -5.27
N ARG A 102 -10.96 6.35 -4.37
CA ARG A 102 -10.14 7.51 -3.97
C ARG A 102 -8.93 7.07 -3.15
N VAL A 103 -9.09 6.07 -2.28
CA VAL A 103 -7.95 5.43 -1.60
C VAL A 103 -6.96 4.85 -2.61
N HIS A 104 -7.44 4.22 -3.69
CA HIS A 104 -6.58 3.72 -4.74
C HIS A 104 -5.88 4.82 -5.55
N GLU A 105 -6.53 5.94 -5.81
CA GLU A 105 -5.90 7.10 -6.44
C GLU A 105 -4.78 7.69 -5.54
N VAL A 106 -5.02 7.86 -4.24
CA VAL A 106 -3.99 8.33 -3.29
C VAL A 106 -2.80 7.35 -3.23
N CYS A 107 -3.08 6.04 -3.23
CA CYS A 107 -2.04 5.02 -3.29
C CYS A 107 -1.19 5.14 -4.56
N THR A 108 -1.77 5.48 -5.70
CA THR A 108 -1.07 5.48 -6.99
C THR A 108 -0.45 6.82 -7.38
N GLU A 109 -0.72 7.88 -6.61
CA GLU A 109 -0.22 9.23 -6.89
C GLU A 109 1.31 9.34 -6.83
N SER A 110 1.95 8.62 -5.91
CA SER A 110 3.40 8.67 -5.72
C SER A 110 4.03 7.29 -5.94
N PRO A 111 5.21 7.17 -6.57
CA PRO A 111 5.94 5.90 -6.59
C PRO A 111 6.59 5.55 -5.24
N PHE A 112 6.68 6.51 -4.31
CA PHE A 112 7.24 6.29 -2.99
C PHE A 112 6.22 5.61 -2.05
N GLY A 113 6.74 5.02 -0.97
CA GLY A 113 5.91 4.42 0.07
C GLY A 113 5.10 5.48 0.82
N ASN A 114 3.78 5.45 0.66
CA ASN A 114 2.82 6.38 1.30
C ASN A 114 1.69 5.60 2.01
N LEU A 115 2.05 4.46 2.62
CA LEU A 115 1.07 3.57 3.27
C LEU A 115 0.36 4.30 4.42
N ASP A 116 1.11 4.94 5.30
CA ASP A 116 0.56 5.65 6.46
C ASP A 116 -0.34 6.81 6.03
N ASP A 117 0.09 7.59 5.04
CA ASP A 117 -0.71 8.69 4.48
C ASP A 117 -2.01 8.19 3.85
N THR A 118 -1.94 7.10 3.07
CA THR A 118 -3.11 6.49 2.43
C THR A 118 -4.08 5.92 3.47
N PHE A 119 -3.54 5.30 4.53
CA PHE A 119 -4.35 4.75 5.60
C PHE A 119 -4.99 5.84 6.47
N ASN A 120 -4.27 6.94 6.75
CA ASN A 120 -4.81 8.12 7.41
C ASN A 120 -5.92 8.75 6.57
N PHE A 121 -5.70 8.93 5.27
CA PHE A 121 -6.72 9.41 4.34
C PHE A 121 -7.98 8.51 4.35
N PHE A 122 -7.80 7.18 4.35
CA PHE A 122 -8.92 6.23 4.45
C PHE A 122 -9.70 6.36 5.77
N LYS A 123 -9.01 6.48 6.91
CA LYS A 123 -9.69 6.70 8.20
C LYS A 123 -10.48 8.00 8.19
N ASP A 124 -9.89 9.07 7.68
CA ASP A 124 -10.52 10.38 7.69
C ASP A 124 -11.73 10.42 6.76
N ILE A 125 -11.62 9.92 5.52
CA ILE A 125 -12.76 9.88 4.60
C ILE A 125 -13.89 8.99 5.14
N LEU A 126 -13.57 7.86 5.76
CA LEU A 126 -14.58 6.99 6.36
C LEU A 126 -15.30 7.69 7.52
N LEU A 127 -14.56 8.39 8.37
CA LEU A 127 -15.13 9.15 9.49
C LEU A 127 -16.10 10.26 9.02
N HIS A 128 -15.77 10.96 7.94
CA HIS A 128 -16.63 11.98 7.34
C HIS A 128 -17.95 11.44 6.78
N HIS A 129 -18.04 10.14 6.50
CA HIS A 129 -19.27 9.48 6.04
C HIS A 129 -20.00 8.72 7.17
N SER A 130 -19.48 8.81 8.40
CA SER A 130 -20.01 8.11 9.58
C SER A 130 -20.61 9.06 10.62
N VAL A 131 -20.21 10.33 10.62
CA VAL A 131 -20.65 11.33 11.60
C VAL A 131 -21.51 12.38 10.91
N SER A 132 -22.62 12.80 11.52
CA SER A 132 -23.47 13.87 11.00
C SER A 132 -23.01 15.25 11.49
N ARG A 133 -22.35 16.02 10.63
CA ARG A 133 -22.07 17.46 10.83
C ARG A 133 -22.30 18.18 9.49
N PRO A 134 -23.53 18.62 9.18
CA PRO A 134 -23.78 19.46 8.01
C PRO A 134 -22.92 20.74 8.14
N PRO A 135 -22.24 21.28 7.11
CA PRO A 135 -22.11 20.90 5.69
C PRO A 135 -20.93 19.95 5.35
N TYR A 136 -20.18 19.46 6.34
CA TYR A 136 -18.88 18.79 6.12
C TYR A 136 -18.94 17.26 6.10
N SER A 137 -19.97 16.66 6.70
CA SER A 137 -20.08 15.20 6.87
C SER A 137 -21.53 14.73 6.83
N SER A 138 -21.73 13.48 6.42
CA SER A 138 -23.03 12.86 6.25
C SER A 138 -23.03 11.52 6.99
N GLU A 139 -24.05 11.27 7.80
CA GLU A 139 -24.24 9.98 8.49
C GLU A 139 -24.84 8.95 7.53
N LEU A 140 -23.99 8.37 6.69
CA LEU A 140 -24.39 7.31 5.75
C LEU A 140 -24.17 5.92 6.35
N PHE A 141 -23.12 5.77 7.16
CA PHE A 141 -22.73 4.49 7.74
C PHE A 141 -22.93 4.50 9.25
N SER A 142 -23.57 3.45 9.75
CA SER A 142 -23.62 3.14 11.19
C SER A 142 -22.25 2.68 11.70
N ILE A 143 -22.02 2.80 13.01
CA ILE A 143 -20.78 2.34 13.66
C ILE A 143 -20.47 0.86 13.35
N SER A 144 -21.49 0.01 13.26
CA SER A 144 -21.33 -1.40 12.89
C SER A 144 -20.82 -1.57 11.46
N GLU A 145 -21.37 -0.83 10.51
CA GLU A 145 -20.97 -0.90 9.09
C GLU A 145 -19.55 -0.35 8.91
N VAL A 146 -19.21 0.74 9.60
CA VAL A 146 -17.86 1.33 9.61
C VAL A 146 -16.80 0.32 10.05
N ARG A 147 -17.07 -0.46 11.10
CA ARG A 147 -16.16 -1.51 11.57
C ARG A 147 -15.96 -2.59 10.52
N LYS A 148 -17.05 -3.02 9.86
CA LYS A 148 -16.99 -4.03 8.81
C LYS A 148 -16.24 -3.54 7.57
N ILE A 149 -16.50 -2.30 7.14
CA ILE A 149 -15.77 -1.62 6.05
C ILE A 149 -14.28 -1.56 6.37
N SER A 150 -13.93 -1.13 7.58
CA SER A 150 -12.53 -1.04 8.03
C SER A 150 -11.86 -2.40 8.01
N TYR A 151 -12.52 -3.42 8.57
CA TYR A 151 -12.02 -4.79 8.58
C TYR A 151 -11.82 -5.33 7.16
N HIS A 152 -12.79 -5.11 6.26
CA HIS A 152 -12.69 -5.53 4.87
C HIS A 152 -11.50 -4.84 4.18
N MET A 153 -11.41 -3.51 4.25
CA MET A 153 -10.34 -2.73 3.60
C MET A 153 -8.94 -3.10 4.09
N ILE A 154 -8.78 -3.33 5.40
CA ILE A 154 -7.50 -3.76 5.96
C ILE A 154 -7.11 -5.14 5.42
N ASN A 155 -8.06 -6.07 5.38
CA ASN A 155 -7.79 -7.45 5.01
C ASN A 155 -7.66 -7.71 3.51
N THR A 156 -8.25 -6.87 2.67
CA THR A 156 -8.21 -7.03 1.21
C THR A 156 -7.28 -6.01 0.58
N TYR A 157 -7.57 -4.72 0.72
CA TYR A 157 -6.84 -3.66 0.04
C TYR A 157 -5.45 -3.42 0.65
N PHE A 158 -5.38 -3.07 1.95
CA PHE A 158 -4.12 -2.69 2.59
C PHE A 158 -3.17 -3.89 2.77
N ARG A 159 -3.70 -5.10 2.97
CA ARG A 159 -2.90 -6.34 2.93
C ARG A 159 -2.11 -6.49 1.63
N HIS A 160 -2.68 -6.05 0.51
CA HIS A 160 -2.07 -6.13 -0.81
C HIS A 160 -1.54 -4.79 -1.32
N PHE A 161 -1.26 -3.83 -0.43
CA PHE A 161 -0.83 -2.47 -0.80
C PHE A 161 0.39 -2.45 -1.74
N LYS A 162 1.40 -3.29 -1.47
CA LYS A 162 2.62 -3.38 -2.29
C LYS A 162 2.33 -3.85 -3.73
N LEU A 163 1.34 -4.71 -3.93
CA LEU A 163 0.91 -5.17 -5.26
C LEU A 163 0.35 -4.00 -6.07
N TYR A 164 -0.53 -3.20 -5.47
CA TYR A 164 -1.10 -2.04 -6.12
C TYR A 164 -0.03 -1.00 -6.45
N LYS A 165 0.91 -0.72 -5.54
CA LYS A 165 2.05 0.15 -5.85
C LYS A 165 2.81 -0.36 -7.07
N TYR A 166 3.28 -1.60 -7.01
CA TYR A 166 4.07 -2.19 -8.08
C TYR A 166 3.37 -2.16 -9.45
N ALA A 167 2.08 -2.47 -9.50
CA ALA A 167 1.34 -2.52 -10.75
C ALA A 167 1.02 -1.13 -11.34
N PHE A 168 0.82 -0.12 -10.50
CA PHE A 168 0.25 1.16 -10.94
C PHE A 168 1.24 2.33 -10.90
N THR A 169 2.38 2.23 -10.20
CA THR A 169 3.39 3.31 -10.17
C THR A 169 4.61 2.98 -11.05
N PRO A 170 5.30 3.98 -11.63
CA PRO A 170 6.56 3.75 -12.32
C PRO A 170 7.62 3.25 -11.34
N GLN A 171 8.47 2.32 -11.78
CA GLN A 171 9.62 1.87 -10.99
C GLN A 171 10.71 2.95 -11.03
N VAL A 172 11.10 3.43 -9.86
CA VAL A 172 12.22 4.37 -9.71
C VAL A 172 13.45 3.56 -9.33
N GLN A 173 14.46 3.57 -10.19
CA GLN A 173 15.74 2.92 -9.93
C GLN A 173 16.81 4.01 -9.74
N LEU A 174 17.63 3.86 -8.71
CA LEU A 174 18.79 4.73 -8.47
C LEU A 174 20.05 3.94 -8.84
N ASP A 175 20.72 4.38 -9.90
CA ASP A 175 22.01 3.84 -10.31
C ASP A 175 23.12 4.69 -9.68
N LEU A 176 23.90 4.10 -8.78
CA LEU A 176 24.94 4.77 -8.00
C LEU A 176 26.31 4.39 -8.54
N ALA A 177 27.02 5.35 -9.15
CA ALA A 177 28.43 5.22 -9.46
C ALA A 177 29.25 5.88 -8.34
N LEU A 178 29.96 5.07 -7.55
CA LEU A 178 30.85 5.54 -6.48
C LEU A 178 32.28 5.57 -7.00
N ASN A 179 32.86 6.78 -7.12
CA ASN A 179 34.29 6.93 -7.36
C ASN A 179 35.00 7.19 -6.03
N TYR A 180 35.73 6.19 -5.54
CA TYR A 180 36.59 6.36 -4.38
C TYR A 180 37.87 7.08 -4.82
N ILE A 181 38.03 8.32 -4.38
CA ILE A 181 39.30 9.05 -4.45
C ILE A 181 40.01 8.69 -3.14
N GLY A 182 40.95 7.75 -3.21
CA GLY A 182 41.69 7.32 -2.03
C GLY A 182 42.38 8.47 -1.32
N GLU A 183 42.68 8.27 -0.03
CA GLU A 183 43.55 9.17 0.72
C GLU A 183 44.89 9.27 -0.03
N SER A 184 45.30 10.47 -0.43
CA SER A 184 46.59 10.65 -1.08
C SER A 184 47.67 10.17 -0.12
N GLU A 185 48.52 9.24 -0.57
CA GLU A 185 49.75 8.84 0.12
C GLU A 185 50.70 10.04 0.22
N SER A 186 50.42 10.92 1.17
CA SER A 186 51.30 11.99 1.62
C SER A 186 51.17 12.03 3.12
N MET A 187 51.64 10.98 3.78
CA MET A 187 52.39 11.01 5.05
C MET A 187 52.87 9.58 5.41
N THR A 188 53.54 8.89 4.48
CA THR A 188 54.45 7.78 4.87
C THR A 188 55.74 8.42 5.34
N SER A 189 55.80 8.83 6.62
CA SER A 189 57.03 9.10 7.35
C SER A 189 56.75 9.31 8.83
N GLN A 190 56.24 8.30 9.54
CA GLN A 190 56.60 8.05 10.95
C GLN A 190 56.51 6.54 11.19
N GLU A 191 57.66 5.87 11.11
CA GLU A 191 57.84 4.52 11.62
C GLU A 191 57.46 4.52 13.12
N ILE A 192 56.34 3.90 13.48
CA ILE A 192 56.11 3.47 14.85
C ILE A 192 56.72 2.07 14.93
N GLN A 193 57.94 2.00 15.47
CA GLN A 193 58.57 0.75 15.90
C GLN A 193 57.66 0.07 16.93
N VAL A 194 57.06 -1.05 16.51
CA VAL A 194 56.37 -1.95 17.43
C VAL A 194 57.42 -2.90 17.99
N ASP A 195 58.04 -2.49 19.10
CA ASP A 195 58.92 -3.37 19.87
C ASP A 195 58.07 -4.46 20.54
N SER A 196 58.43 -5.72 20.24
CA SER A 196 57.76 -6.91 20.76
C SER A 196 58.30 -7.25 22.14
N LEU A 197 57.51 -7.00 23.19
CA LEU A 197 57.67 -7.66 24.48
C LEU A 197 56.38 -8.33 24.95
N LYS A 198 56.56 -9.64 25.17
CA LYS A 198 55.64 -10.74 25.49
C LYS A 198 54.60 -10.49 26.60
N GLU A 199 53.41 -11.02 26.31
CA GLU A 199 52.52 -11.84 27.15
C GLU A 199 52.24 -11.44 28.61
N LYS A 200 50.99 -11.05 28.88
CA LYS A 200 50.14 -11.75 29.87
C LYS A 200 48.66 -11.34 29.75
N LYS A 201 47.83 -12.32 29.40
CA LYS A 201 46.56 -12.72 30.04
C LYS A 201 45.58 -11.60 30.41
N VAL A 202 44.45 -11.50 29.69
CA VAL A 202 43.08 -11.69 30.22
C VAL A 202 42.11 -11.80 29.03
N LYS A 203 41.46 -12.96 28.91
CA LYS A 203 40.20 -13.20 28.19
C LYS A 203 39.07 -12.50 28.95
N SER A 204 38.24 -11.69 28.27
CA SER A 204 36.97 -11.08 28.76
C SER A 204 36.71 -9.88 27.83
N GLU A 205 35.68 -9.70 27.01
CA GLU A 205 34.32 -10.21 26.88
C GLU A 205 33.84 -9.82 25.47
N THR A 206 33.58 -10.75 24.56
CA THR A 206 32.68 -10.51 23.40
C THR A 206 32.16 -11.82 22.77
N GLU A 207 32.33 -12.96 23.43
CA GLU A 207 31.74 -14.25 22.98
C GLU A 207 30.54 -14.69 23.83
N THR A 208 30.18 -13.95 24.89
CA THR A 208 29.07 -14.33 25.79
C THR A 208 27.69 -13.90 25.30
N ALA A 209 27.59 -13.06 24.26
CA ALA A 209 26.30 -12.64 23.72
C ALA A 209 25.68 -13.68 22.77
N LEU A 210 26.48 -14.59 22.20
CA LEU A 210 26.01 -15.51 21.16
C LEU A 210 25.66 -16.92 21.69
N SER A 211 26.17 -17.32 22.86
CA SER A 211 25.85 -18.63 23.47
C SER A 211 24.69 -18.59 24.48
N VAL A 212 24.29 -17.40 24.96
CA VAL A 212 23.14 -17.28 25.86
C VAL A 212 21.82 -17.41 25.09
N ALA A 213 21.74 -16.93 23.85
CA ALA A 213 20.52 -16.99 23.05
C ALA A 213 20.12 -18.43 22.66
N GLU A 214 21.09 -19.29 22.31
CA GLU A 214 20.80 -20.69 21.94
C GLU A 214 20.36 -21.58 23.12
N SER A 215 20.67 -21.18 24.37
CA SER A 215 20.29 -21.96 25.56
C SER A 215 18.91 -21.64 26.14
N ILE A 216 18.25 -20.58 25.64
CA ILE A 216 16.95 -20.11 26.14
C ILE A 216 15.79 -20.86 25.45
N ASP A 217 15.94 -21.23 24.17
CA ASP A 217 14.88 -21.88 23.40
C ASP A 217 14.63 -23.35 23.81
N GLU A 218 15.63 -24.10 24.27
CA GLU A 218 15.43 -25.50 24.67
C GLU A 218 14.74 -25.65 26.03
N LYS A 219 14.90 -24.68 26.95
CA LYS A 219 14.27 -24.74 28.28
C LYS A 219 12.81 -24.28 28.29
N GLU A 220 12.39 -23.41 27.38
CA GLU A 220 10.98 -22.99 27.29
C GLU A 220 10.08 -24.09 26.70
N MET A 221 10.58 -24.86 25.73
CA MET A 221 9.85 -26.00 25.14
C MET A 221 9.64 -27.17 26.12
N ALA A 222 10.53 -27.35 27.11
CA ALA A 222 10.37 -28.38 28.13
C ALA A 222 9.30 -28.02 29.19
N LEU A 223 9.12 -26.73 29.49
CA LEU A 223 8.22 -26.26 30.55
C LEU A 223 6.73 -26.23 30.11
N ILE A 224 6.46 -26.30 28.81
CA ILE A 224 5.09 -26.39 28.25
C ILE A 224 4.58 -27.84 28.27
N SER A 225 5.46 -28.84 28.25
CA SER A 225 5.06 -30.26 28.29
C SER A 225 4.66 -30.73 29.70
N GLU A 226 5.14 -30.10 30.78
CA GLU A 226 4.85 -30.56 32.16
C GLU A 226 3.61 -29.89 32.76
N LYS A 227 3.19 -28.72 32.26
CA LYS A 227 1.97 -28.01 32.74
C LYS A 227 0.66 -28.44 32.06
N GLY A 228 0.71 -29.37 31.10
CA GLY A 228 -0.48 -29.92 30.42
C GLY A 228 -1.15 -31.11 31.11
N MET A 229 -0.62 -31.60 32.24
CA MET A 229 -1.07 -32.86 32.86
C MET A 229 -1.65 -32.72 34.27
N LEU A 230 -2.02 -31.51 34.70
CA LEU A 230 -2.67 -31.30 36.00
C LEU A 230 -3.82 -30.28 35.93
N SER A 231 -4.85 -30.58 35.14
CA SER A 231 -6.19 -30.00 35.36
C SER A 231 -7.29 -30.87 34.74
N THR A 232 -7.75 -31.88 35.47
CA THR A 232 -9.14 -32.33 35.37
C THR A 232 -9.58 -32.78 36.76
N PRO A 233 -10.72 -32.32 37.28
CA PRO A 233 -11.44 -33.11 38.28
C PRO A 233 -11.96 -34.42 37.65
#